data_AF-A0A840E8R7-F1
#
_entry.id   AF-A0A840E8R7-F1
#
_cell.length_a   1.000
_cell.length_b   1.000
_cell.length_c   1.000
_cell.angle_alpha   90.00
_cell.angle_beta   90.00
_cell.angle_gamma   90.00
#
_symmetry.space_group_name_H-M   'P 1'
#
loop_
_entity.id
_entity.type
_entity.pdbx_description
1 polymer ?
#
loop_
_entity_poly.entity_id
_entity_poly.type
_entity_poly.pdbx_seq_one_letter_code
_entity_poly.pdbx_strand_id
1 'polypeptide(L)'
;MTRLLYVLSLFVLLTPLMAQSPVDVGRGGMQTPLPEASTGMDEFATLFDESNVGFLHVYVDPAVDPLETYLLRGTEMGEAEVGQLPNEFLEGLGARQGKMYATIAVKGIEENLYLTRFDGPGRDQIDMFAIRDGKLVHLKTLAYLNCAEPGNCAQLDSYITDLNLDTTFDLVQISRDGADSDESRNVYTMLRQNRTWVETNELEVPWEGITFYQHPSANRNH
;
A
#
# COMPACT_ATOMS: atom_id res chain seq x y z
N MET A 1 -9.31 -49.61 61.31
CA MET A 1 -8.58 -49.23 60.08
C MET A 1 -8.76 -47.74 59.89
N THR A 2 -7.78 -46.95 60.32
CA THR A 2 -7.85 -45.49 60.43
C THR A 2 -7.08 -44.92 59.23
N ARG A 3 -7.76 -44.21 58.32
CA ARG A 3 -7.11 -43.61 57.14
C ARG A 3 -6.60 -42.21 57.49
N LEU A 4 -5.29 -42.05 57.32
CA LEU A 4 -4.49 -40.86 57.52
C LEU A 4 -4.84 -39.81 56.45
N LEU A 5 -5.22 -38.60 56.88
CA LEU A 5 -5.52 -37.46 56.02
C LEU A 5 -4.19 -36.78 55.65
N TYR A 6 -3.78 -36.84 54.37
CA TYR A 6 -2.64 -36.08 53.87
C TYR A 6 -3.09 -34.66 53.50
N VAL A 7 -2.55 -33.67 54.22
CA VAL A 7 -2.66 -32.24 53.92
C VAL A 7 -1.68 -31.92 52.80
N LEU A 8 -2.21 -31.62 51.61
CA LEU A 8 -1.41 -31.15 50.47
C LEU A 8 -1.36 -29.61 50.53
N SER A 9 -0.29 -29.07 51.12
CA SER A 9 -0.01 -27.63 51.12
C SER A 9 0.40 -27.18 49.72
N LEU A 10 -0.50 -26.45 49.05
CA LEU A 10 -0.25 -25.81 47.76
C LEU A 10 0.53 -24.50 48.00
N PHE A 11 1.86 -24.53 47.82
CA PHE A 11 2.69 -23.33 47.80
C PHE A 11 2.48 -22.61 46.46
N VAL A 12 1.70 -21.53 46.48
CA VAL A 12 1.60 -20.58 45.35
C VAL A 12 2.83 -19.68 45.38
N LEU A 13 3.78 -19.95 44.47
CA LEU A 13 4.90 -19.04 44.20
C LEU A 13 4.37 -17.83 43.42
N LEU A 14 4.12 -16.71 44.13
CA LEU A 14 3.97 -15.41 43.51
C LEU A 14 5.33 -14.96 42.95
N THR A 15 5.50 -15.02 41.63
CA THR A 15 6.55 -14.28 40.95
C THR A 15 6.15 -12.80 40.90
N PRO A 16 7.00 -11.87 41.36
CA PRO A 16 6.79 -10.46 41.05
C PRO A 16 7.05 -10.28 39.55
N LEU A 17 5.98 -9.99 38.80
CA LEU A 17 6.08 -9.33 37.52
C LEU A 17 6.80 -8.00 37.76
N MET A 18 8.10 -7.96 37.45
CA MET A 18 8.83 -6.72 37.27
C MET A 18 8.20 -6.03 36.07
N ALA A 19 7.22 -5.15 36.34
CA ALA A 19 6.77 -4.17 35.38
C ALA A 19 7.98 -3.32 35.02
N GLN A 20 8.56 -3.59 33.85
CA GLN A 20 9.50 -2.66 33.25
C GLN A 20 8.71 -1.37 32.99
N SER A 21 9.08 -0.31 33.70
CA SER A 21 8.62 1.04 33.40
C SER A 21 8.78 1.26 31.90
N PRO A 22 7.78 1.84 31.20
CA PRO A 22 7.94 2.17 29.81
C PRO A 22 9.19 3.03 29.68
N VAL A 23 10.13 2.58 28.86
CA VAL A 23 11.28 3.36 28.45
C VAL A 23 10.71 4.63 27.83
N ASP A 24 10.87 5.75 28.53
CA ASP A 24 10.67 7.09 28.01
C ASP A 24 11.76 7.31 26.96
N VAL A 25 11.52 6.76 25.77
CA VAL A 25 12.26 7.09 24.57
C VAL A 25 11.99 8.56 24.33
N GLY A 26 13.01 9.34 24.68
CA GLY A 26 13.00 10.78 24.67
C GLY A 26 12.18 11.33 23.52
N ARG A 27 11.30 12.25 23.91
CA ARG A 27 10.61 13.26 23.13
C ARG A 27 11.59 14.14 22.34
N GLY A 28 12.38 13.51 21.48
CA GLY A 28 13.12 14.09 20.38
C GLY A 28 12.28 13.91 19.13
N GLY A 29 11.01 14.33 19.18
CA GLY A 29 10.27 14.61 17.97
C GLY A 29 11.07 15.67 17.24
N MET A 30 11.66 15.27 16.11
CA MET A 30 12.16 16.21 15.13
C MET A 30 10.98 17.14 14.85
N GLN A 31 11.06 18.37 15.35
CA GLN A 31 10.04 19.36 15.14
C GLN A 31 9.92 19.51 13.64
N THR A 32 8.80 19.04 13.07
CA THR A 32 8.37 19.44 11.74
C THR A 32 8.46 20.97 11.73
N PRO A 33 9.23 21.58 10.81
CA PRO A 33 9.30 23.02 10.73
C PRO A 33 7.87 23.58 10.71
N LEU A 34 7.62 24.64 11.48
CA LEU A 34 6.37 25.40 11.42
C LEU A 34 5.97 25.58 9.95
N PRO A 35 4.73 25.26 9.54
CA PRO A 35 4.35 25.34 8.14
C PRO A 35 4.48 26.80 7.70
N GLU A 36 5.34 27.03 6.71
CA GLU A 36 5.11 28.11 5.76
C GLU A 36 3.66 27.99 5.27
N ALA A 37 2.99 29.12 5.04
CA ALA A 37 1.57 29.22 4.69
C ALA A 37 1.00 27.93 4.06
N SER A 38 0.08 27.26 4.78
CA SER A 38 -0.38 25.91 4.45
C SER A 38 -0.68 25.81 2.96
N THR A 39 0.13 25.04 2.26
CA THR A 39 -0.11 24.81 0.85
C THR A 39 -1.29 23.84 0.74
N GLY A 40 -2.02 23.83 -0.38
CA GLY A 40 -3.10 22.85 -0.58
C GLY A 40 -2.61 21.38 -0.44
N MET A 41 -1.30 21.15 -0.53
CA MET A 41 -0.68 19.83 -0.33
C MET A 41 -0.70 19.35 1.12
N ASP A 42 -0.66 20.26 2.10
CA ASP A 42 -0.73 19.88 3.51
C ASP A 42 -2.11 19.30 3.81
N GLU A 43 -3.17 19.94 3.29
CA GLU A 43 -4.54 19.44 3.37
C GLU A 43 -4.70 18.10 2.63
N PHE A 44 -4.10 17.95 1.44
CA PHE A 44 -4.10 16.67 0.71
C PHE A 44 -3.47 15.54 1.53
N ALA A 45 -2.33 15.78 2.17
CA ALA A 45 -1.66 14.75 2.98
C ALA A 45 -2.53 14.27 4.16
N THR A 46 -3.41 15.12 4.70
CA THR A 46 -4.32 14.73 5.80
C THR A 46 -5.42 13.75 5.41
N LEU A 47 -5.64 13.51 4.11
CA LEU A 47 -6.62 12.55 3.62
C LEU A 47 -6.19 11.08 3.82
N PHE A 48 -4.90 10.86 4.13
CA PHE A 48 -4.29 9.54 4.14
C PHE A 48 -3.92 9.14 5.55
N ASP A 49 -4.30 7.91 5.92
CA ASP A 49 -3.77 7.27 7.11
C ASP A 49 -2.31 6.86 6.86
N GLU A 50 -1.38 7.32 7.70
CA GLU A 50 0.02 6.94 7.62
C GLU A 50 0.20 5.48 8.07
N SER A 51 0.94 4.71 7.28
CA SER A 51 1.23 3.30 7.56
C SER A 51 2.70 2.98 7.33
N ASN A 52 3.26 2.14 8.21
CA ASN A 52 4.58 1.55 8.04
C ASN A 52 4.40 0.17 7.43
N VAL A 53 4.95 -0.06 6.23
CA VAL A 53 4.80 -1.32 5.52
C VAL A 53 6.16 -2.01 5.42
N GLY A 54 6.21 -3.28 5.84
CA GLY A 54 7.38 -4.13 5.59
C GLY A 54 7.21 -4.96 4.31
N PHE A 55 5.99 -5.39 4.03
CA PHE A 55 5.61 -6.17 2.85
C PHE A 55 4.13 -5.94 2.56
N LEU A 56 3.81 -5.17 1.52
CA LEU A 56 2.44 -4.80 1.16
C LEU A 56 2.12 -5.30 -0.25
N HIS A 57 1.15 -6.20 -0.37
CA HIS A 57 0.54 -6.56 -1.65
C HIS A 57 -0.52 -5.53 -2.03
N VAL A 58 -0.32 -4.91 -3.20
CA VAL A 58 -1.20 -3.95 -3.84
C VAL A 58 -1.85 -4.64 -5.03
N TYR A 59 -3.15 -4.85 -4.94
CA TYR A 59 -4.00 -5.39 -5.99
C TYR A 59 -5.32 -4.64 -5.99
N VAL A 60 -6.01 -4.64 -7.13
CA VAL A 60 -7.37 -4.08 -7.21
C VAL A 60 -8.38 -5.16 -6.87
N ASP A 61 -9.26 -4.87 -5.93
CA ASP A 61 -10.49 -5.63 -5.71
C ASP A 61 -11.71 -4.68 -5.70
N PRO A 62 -12.45 -4.56 -6.81
CA PRO A 62 -13.66 -3.76 -6.87
C PRO A 62 -14.88 -4.45 -6.23
N ALA A 63 -14.78 -5.75 -5.93
CA ALA A 63 -15.91 -6.58 -5.50
C ALA A 63 -15.99 -6.78 -3.98
N VAL A 64 -15.10 -6.15 -3.20
CA VAL A 64 -15.00 -6.34 -1.76
C VAL A 64 -16.33 -6.01 -1.06
N ASP A 65 -16.85 -6.99 -0.32
CA ASP A 65 -18.00 -6.84 0.56
C ASP A 65 -17.78 -5.63 1.49
N PRO A 66 -18.77 -4.73 1.69
CA PRO A 66 -18.66 -3.62 2.64
C PRO A 66 -18.15 -4.03 4.03
N LEU A 67 -18.39 -5.28 4.45
CA LEU A 67 -17.98 -5.87 5.72
C LEU A 67 -16.56 -6.45 5.73
N GLU A 68 -15.94 -6.67 4.57
CA GLU A 68 -14.56 -7.11 4.47
C GLU A 68 -13.58 -5.93 4.58
N THR A 69 -12.49 -6.16 5.31
CA THR A 69 -11.44 -5.15 5.50
C THR A 69 -10.46 -5.21 4.33
N TYR A 70 -10.71 -4.39 3.32
CA TYR A 70 -9.75 -4.15 2.24
C TYR A 70 -8.93 -2.90 2.55
N LEU A 71 -7.64 -3.10 2.78
CA LEU A 71 -6.70 -2.05 3.23
C LEU A 71 -6.67 -0.85 2.28
N LEU A 72 -6.84 -1.07 0.98
CA LEU A 72 -6.73 -0.03 -0.05
C LEU A 72 -8.08 0.50 -0.52
N ARG A 73 -9.14 0.35 0.29
CA ARG A 73 -10.46 0.91 -0.01
C ARG A 73 -10.41 2.44 -0.10
N GLY A 74 -9.77 3.06 0.89
CA GLY A 74 -9.60 4.51 1.00
C GLY A 74 -10.87 5.30 1.23
N THR A 75 -10.71 6.62 1.25
CA THR A 75 -11.76 7.64 1.41
C THR A 75 -11.94 8.38 0.09
N GLU A 76 -13.19 8.55 -0.37
CA GLU A 76 -13.48 9.27 -1.62
C GLU A 76 -12.96 10.71 -1.54
N MET A 77 -12.18 11.12 -2.54
CA MET A 77 -11.64 12.47 -2.67
C MET A 77 -12.70 13.42 -3.25
N GLY A 78 -12.77 14.65 -2.73
CA GLY A 78 -13.58 15.71 -3.30
C GLY A 78 -12.95 16.31 -4.56
N GLU A 79 -13.70 17.18 -5.24
CA GLU A 79 -13.24 17.81 -6.49
C GLU A 79 -11.98 18.66 -6.30
N ALA A 80 -11.84 19.31 -5.14
CA ALA A 80 -10.69 20.14 -4.82
C ALA A 80 -9.41 19.30 -4.71
N GLU A 81 -9.50 18.15 -4.04
CA GLU A 81 -8.40 17.19 -3.83
C GLU A 81 -8.03 16.51 -5.16
N VAL A 82 -9.03 16.09 -5.94
CA VAL A 82 -8.80 15.53 -7.28
C VAL A 82 -8.12 16.55 -8.18
N GLY A 83 -8.49 17.84 -8.08
CA GLY A 83 -7.87 18.92 -8.83
C GLY A 83 -6.39 19.17 -8.51
N GLN A 84 -5.85 18.55 -7.46
CA GLN A 84 -4.43 18.61 -7.12
C GLN A 84 -3.57 17.57 -7.85
N LEU A 85 -4.20 16.53 -8.40
CA LEU A 85 -3.51 15.47 -9.14
C LEU A 85 -2.96 16.01 -10.47
N PRO A 86 -1.87 15.44 -11.02
CA PRO A 86 -1.34 15.84 -12.31
C PRO A 86 -2.39 15.73 -13.42
N ASN A 87 -2.56 16.79 -14.22
CA ASN A 87 -3.55 16.81 -15.30
C ASN A 87 -3.33 15.68 -16.32
N GLU A 88 -2.08 15.42 -16.69
CA GLU A 88 -1.70 14.33 -17.60
C GLU A 88 -2.12 12.94 -17.08
N PHE A 89 -2.06 12.75 -15.75
CA PHE A 89 -2.54 11.54 -15.11
C PHE A 89 -4.07 11.42 -15.19
N LEU A 90 -4.79 12.50 -14.84
CA LEU A 90 -6.26 12.53 -14.87
C LEU A 90 -6.82 12.32 -16.29
N GLU A 91 -6.17 12.89 -17.30
CA GLU A 91 -6.51 12.69 -18.71
C GLU A 91 -6.30 11.24 -19.14
N GLY A 92 -5.17 10.62 -18.75
CA GLY A 92 -4.87 9.21 -19.06
C GLY A 92 -5.80 8.19 -18.38
N LEU A 93 -6.40 8.57 -17.25
CA LEU A 93 -7.42 7.76 -16.57
C LEU A 93 -8.82 7.92 -17.17
N GLY A 94 -9.10 9.02 -17.86
CA GLY A 94 -10.47 9.40 -18.19
C GLY A 94 -11.29 9.75 -16.93
N ALA A 95 -10.65 10.36 -15.93
CA ALA A 95 -11.16 10.54 -14.56
C ALA A 95 -12.54 11.20 -14.44
N ARG A 96 -13.03 11.85 -15.51
CA ARG A 96 -14.39 12.43 -15.58
C ARG A 96 -15.53 11.41 -15.46
N GLN A 97 -15.23 10.12 -15.55
CA GLN A 97 -16.24 9.05 -15.51
C GLN A 97 -16.10 8.13 -14.29
N GLY A 98 -15.15 8.38 -13.41
CA GLY A 98 -14.89 7.53 -12.23
C GLY A 98 -14.71 8.34 -10.96
N LYS A 99 -14.37 7.63 -9.88
CA LYS A 99 -14.13 8.18 -8.54
C LYS A 99 -12.69 7.95 -8.13
N MET A 100 -12.14 8.90 -7.39
CA MET A 100 -10.80 8.83 -6.82
C MET A 100 -10.90 8.66 -5.30
N TYR A 101 -10.04 7.83 -4.72
CA TYR A 101 -9.98 7.60 -3.28
C TYR A 101 -8.54 7.77 -2.78
N ALA A 102 -8.38 8.46 -1.66
CA ALA A 102 -7.13 8.49 -0.90
C ALA A 102 -7.05 7.24 -0.03
N THR A 103 -6.05 6.37 -0.22
CA THR A 103 -5.98 5.09 0.51
C THR A 103 -5.08 5.21 1.73
N ILE A 104 -3.77 5.15 1.54
CA ILE A 104 -2.77 5.16 2.61
C ILE A 104 -1.56 6.01 2.21
N ALA A 105 -0.90 6.59 3.20
CA ALA A 105 0.43 7.16 3.03
C ALA A 105 1.46 6.18 3.58
N VAL A 106 2.25 5.58 2.69
CA VAL A 106 3.36 4.71 3.08
C VAL A 106 4.54 5.58 3.49
N LYS A 107 5.00 5.40 4.73
CA LYS A 107 6.16 6.13 5.25
C LYS A 107 7.44 5.65 4.58
N GLY A 108 8.06 6.50 3.77
CA GLY A 108 9.41 6.28 3.23
C GLY A 108 10.49 6.93 4.12
N ILE A 109 11.76 6.76 3.75
CA ILE A 109 12.88 7.40 4.46
C ILE A 109 12.86 8.92 4.26
N GLU A 110 12.76 9.36 3.02
CA GLU A 110 12.99 10.76 2.63
C GLU A 110 11.69 11.48 2.21
N GLU A 111 10.64 10.73 1.86
CA GLU A 111 9.32 11.24 1.54
C GLU A 111 8.23 10.20 1.83
N ASN A 112 6.99 10.66 2.06
CA ASN A 112 5.82 9.79 2.11
C ASN A 112 5.35 9.46 0.68
N LEU A 113 4.90 8.21 0.49
CA LEU A 113 4.35 7.71 -0.76
C LEU A 113 2.83 7.57 -0.61
N TYR A 114 2.08 8.37 -1.35
CA TYR A 114 0.62 8.44 -1.26
C TYR A 114 0.00 7.49 -2.28
N LEU A 115 -0.77 6.52 -1.81
CA LEU A 115 -1.48 5.58 -2.66
C LEU A 115 -2.91 6.05 -2.88
N THR A 116 -3.29 6.24 -4.14
CA THR A 116 -4.66 6.59 -4.53
C THR A 116 -5.28 5.48 -5.34
N ARG A 117 -6.59 5.31 -5.23
CA ARG A 117 -7.36 4.35 -6.02
C ARG A 117 -8.31 5.10 -6.94
N PHE A 118 -8.35 4.70 -8.20
CA PHE A 118 -9.36 5.07 -9.17
C PHE A 118 -10.34 3.91 -9.35
N ASP A 119 -11.63 4.22 -9.31
CA ASP A 119 -12.76 3.33 -9.59
C ASP A 119 -13.52 3.89 -10.78
N GLY A 120 -13.41 3.22 -11.92
CA GLY A 120 -13.89 3.72 -13.21
C GLY A 120 -14.59 2.67 -14.04
N PRO A 121 -15.40 3.07 -15.04
CA PRO A 121 -16.12 2.14 -15.90
C PRO A 121 -15.15 1.20 -16.64
N GLY A 122 -15.10 -0.07 -16.23
CA GLY A 122 -14.25 -1.10 -16.84
C GLY A 122 -12.76 -0.96 -16.56
N ARG A 123 -12.36 -0.03 -15.69
CA ARG A 123 -10.97 0.17 -15.28
C ARG A 123 -10.90 0.64 -13.84
N ASP A 124 -10.21 -0.15 -13.04
CA ASP A 124 -9.80 0.22 -11.70
C ASP A 124 -8.28 0.29 -11.63
N GLN A 125 -7.76 1.21 -10.81
CA GLN A 125 -6.32 1.44 -10.76
C GLN A 125 -5.87 1.92 -9.38
N ILE A 126 -4.67 1.54 -8.96
CA ILE A 126 -4.01 2.07 -7.77
C ILE A 126 -2.66 2.64 -8.19
N ASP A 127 -2.43 3.89 -7.81
CA ASP A 127 -1.28 4.68 -8.22
C ASP A 127 -0.56 5.27 -7.01
N MET A 128 0.76 5.37 -7.15
CA MET A 128 1.65 5.96 -6.17
C MET A 128 2.03 7.39 -6.57
N PHE A 129 1.96 8.28 -5.61
CA PHE A 129 2.37 9.68 -5.72
C PHE A 129 3.36 10.08 -4.63
N ALA A 130 4.11 11.14 -4.87
CA ALA A 130 4.84 11.87 -3.84
C ALA A 130 4.56 13.38 -3.97
N ILE A 131 4.65 14.10 -2.85
CA ILE A 131 4.60 15.56 -2.85
C ILE A 131 6.04 16.07 -3.01
N ARG A 132 6.31 16.76 -4.11
CA ARG A 132 7.63 17.35 -4.42
C ARG A 132 7.43 18.78 -4.89
N ASP A 133 8.21 19.70 -4.33
CA ASP A 133 8.15 21.14 -4.65
C ASP A 133 6.71 21.72 -4.59
N GLY A 134 5.93 21.27 -3.60
CA GLY A 134 4.55 21.71 -3.39
C GLY A 134 3.53 21.18 -4.40
N LYS A 135 3.85 20.08 -5.11
CA LYS A 135 2.95 19.44 -6.09
C LYS A 135 2.98 17.93 -5.97
N LEU A 136 1.88 17.28 -6.34
CA LEU A 136 1.84 15.83 -6.51
C LEU A 136 2.57 15.43 -7.80
N VAL A 137 3.40 14.40 -7.69
CA VAL A 137 4.12 13.78 -8.80
C VAL A 137 3.71 12.32 -8.84
N HIS A 138 3.19 11.86 -9.98
CA HIS A 138 2.93 10.43 -10.20
C HIS A 138 4.25 9.69 -10.31
N LEU A 139 4.39 8.60 -9.54
CA LEU A 139 5.63 7.81 -9.50
C LEU A 139 5.49 6.49 -10.26
N LYS A 140 4.37 5.79 -10.05
CA LYS A 140 4.15 4.45 -10.59
C LYS A 140 2.68 4.06 -10.48
N THR A 141 2.18 3.33 -11.48
CA THR A 141 0.96 2.54 -11.33
C THR A 141 1.31 1.21 -10.67
N LEU A 142 0.68 0.93 -9.54
CA LEU A 142 0.97 -0.23 -8.70
C LEU A 142 0.03 -1.39 -8.97
N ALA A 143 -1.24 -1.10 -9.23
CA ALA A 143 -2.18 -2.15 -9.60
C ALA A 143 -3.19 -1.59 -10.60
N TYR A 144 -3.69 -2.45 -11.48
CA TYR A 144 -4.87 -2.13 -12.26
C TYR A 144 -5.62 -3.40 -12.64
N LEU A 145 -6.90 -3.24 -12.92
CA LEU A 145 -7.72 -4.19 -13.66
C LEU A 145 -8.41 -3.42 -14.77
N ASN A 146 -8.10 -3.74 -16.02
CA ASN A 146 -8.69 -3.11 -17.20
C ASN A 146 -9.37 -4.18 -18.06
N CYS A 147 -10.71 -4.17 -18.04
CA CYS A 147 -11.56 -5.10 -18.78
C CYS A 147 -12.39 -4.35 -19.83
N ALA A 148 -11.82 -3.32 -20.47
CA ALA A 148 -12.51 -2.54 -21.51
C ALA A 148 -12.99 -3.42 -22.67
N GLU A 149 -12.29 -4.52 -22.95
CA GLU A 149 -12.67 -5.51 -23.97
C GLU A 149 -13.30 -6.75 -23.30
N PRO A 150 -14.50 -7.18 -23.73
CA PRO A 150 -15.11 -8.40 -23.21
C PRO A 150 -14.21 -9.63 -23.40
N GLY A 151 -13.92 -10.35 -22.31
CA GLY A 151 -13.06 -11.55 -22.33
C GLY A 151 -11.56 -11.26 -22.35
N ASN A 152 -11.13 -10.00 -22.37
CA ASN A 152 -9.73 -9.61 -22.34
C ASN A 152 -9.50 -8.57 -21.23
N CYS A 153 -9.07 -9.07 -20.06
CA CYS A 153 -8.73 -8.23 -18.91
C CYS A 153 -7.21 -8.18 -18.76
N ALA A 154 -6.64 -6.98 -18.82
CA ALA A 154 -5.27 -6.76 -18.39
C ALA A 154 -5.26 -6.49 -16.88
N GLN A 155 -4.36 -7.12 -16.14
CA GLN A 155 -4.22 -6.97 -14.70
C GLN A 155 -2.75 -6.77 -14.32
N LEU A 156 -2.54 -5.92 -13.33
CA LEU A 156 -1.26 -5.68 -12.68
C LEU A 156 -1.46 -5.72 -11.16
N ASP A 157 -0.56 -6.41 -10.48
CA ASP A 157 -0.37 -6.38 -9.04
C ASP A 157 1.05 -5.92 -8.72
N SER A 158 1.25 -5.31 -7.55
CA SER A 158 2.58 -4.99 -7.04
C SER A 158 2.76 -5.40 -5.59
N TYR A 159 3.98 -5.72 -5.20
CA TYR A 159 4.39 -5.77 -3.80
C TYR A 159 5.34 -4.61 -3.51
N ILE A 160 5.07 -3.86 -2.45
CA ILE A 160 5.99 -2.86 -1.90
C ILE A 160 6.72 -3.50 -0.71
N THR A 161 8.04 -3.57 -0.77
CA THR A 161 8.89 -4.24 0.23
C THR A 161 10.30 -3.66 0.19
N ASP A 162 11.18 -4.04 1.11
CA ASP A 162 12.63 -3.80 1.04
C ASP A 162 13.31 -5.17 0.87
N LEU A 163 13.79 -5.50 -0.34
CA LEU A 163 14.35 -6.83 -0.65
C LEU A 163 15.82 -6.94 -0.27
N ASN A 164 16.57 -5.85 -0.37
CA ASN A 164 18.02 -5.83 -0.15
C ASN A 164 18.43 -5.27 1.23
N LEU A 165 17.45 -4.89 2.06
CA LEU A 165 17.62 -4.32 3.40
C LEU A 165 18.37 -2.97 3.37
N ASP A 166 18.27 -2.22 2.28
CA ASP A 166 18.89 -0.91 2.12
C ASP A 166 18.02 0.24 2.65
N THR A 167 16.87 -0.08 3.25
CA THR A 167 15.83 0.80 3.79
C THR A 167 15.00 1.54 2.75
N THR A 168 15.33 1.41 1.46
CA THR A 168 14.55 1.94 0.34
C THR A 168 13.56 0.89 -0.13
N PHE A 169 12.39 1.32 -0.56
CA PHE A 169 11.42 0.38 -1.12
C PHE A 169 11.85 -0.11 -2.51
N ASP A 170 11.60 -1.38 -2.74
CA ASP A 170 11.56 -2.08 -4.01
C ASP A 170 10.10 -2.40 -4.38
N LEU A 171 9.85 -2.59 -5.68
CA LEU A 171 8.59 -3.08 -6.21
C LEU A 171 8.79 -4.41 -6.91
N VAL A 172 7.95 -5.39 -6.58
CA VAL A 172 7.78 -6.61 -7.38
C VAL A 172 6.45 -6.51 -8.10
N GLN A 173 6.47 -6.43 -9.43
CA GLN A 173 5.27 -6.31 -10.24
C GLN A 173 4.98 -7.63 -10.95
N ILE A 174 3.71 -8.04 -10.94
CA ILE A 174 3.22 -9.19 -11.69
C ILE A 174 2.08 -8.70 -12.58
N SER A 175 2.11 -9.02 -13.87
CA SER A 175 1.05 -8.65 -14.80
C SER A 175 0.59 -9.82 -15.65
N ARG A 176 -0.65 -9.75 -16.12
CA ARG A 176 -1.27 -10.71 -17.03
C ARG A 176 -2.18 -9.96 -18.02
N ASP A 177 -2.10 -10.33 -19.29
CA ASP A 177 -2.92 -9.76 -20.38
C ASP A 177 -3.94 -10.81 -20.87
N GLY A 178 -5.04 -10.95 -20.14
CA GLY A 178 -6.09 -11.93 -20.40
C GLY A 178 -5.96 -13.22 -19.57
N ALA A 179 -7.05 -13.96 -19.41
CA ALA A 179 -7.13 -15.10 -18.49
C ALA A 179 -6.07 -16.19 -18.74
N ASP A 180 -5.80 -16.44 -20.03
CA ASP A 180 -4.96 -17.54 -20.49
C ASP A 180 -3.51 -17.11 -20.79
N SER A 181 -3.12 -15.87 -20.49
CA SER A 181 -1.75 -15.41 -20.73
C SER A 181 -0.80 -15.81 -19.59
N ASP A 182 0.48 -15.99 -19.95
CA ASP A 182 1.54 -16.13 -18.96
C ASP A 182 1.66 -14.88 -18.09
N GLU A 183 2.09 -15.06 -16.85
CA GLU A 183 2.43 -13.96 -15.95
C GLU A 183 3.79 -13.35 -16.35
N SER A 184 3.83 -12.04 -16.53
CA SER A 184 5.09 -11.28 -16.57
C SER A 184 5.45 -10.84 -15.17
N ARG A 185 6.74 -10.92 -14.82
CA ARG A 185 7.26 -10.57 -13.49
C ARG A 185 8.45 -9.63 -13.66
N ASN A 186 8.35 -8.45 -13.06
CA ASN A 186 9.38 -7.42 -13.13
C ASN A 186 9.70 -6.90 -11.74
N VAL A 187 10.94 -6.50 -11.51
CA VAL A 187 11.39 -5.97 -10.22
C VAL A 187 11.96 -4.58 -10.44
N TYR A 188 11.62 -3.66 -9.55
CA TYR A 188 12.11 -2.29 -9.60
C TYR A 188 12.72 -1.93 -8.26
N THR A 189 13.80 -1.15 -8.30
CA THR A 189 14.36 -0.49 -7.12
C THR A 189 14.20 1.01 -7.26
N MET A 190 14.02 1.71 -6.14
CA MET A 190 13.97 3.18 -6.15
C MET A 190 15.40 3.74 -6.05
N LEU A 191 15.82 4.48 -7.07
CA LEU A 191 17.09 5.18 -7.02
C LEU A 191 17.06 6.32 -6.00
N ARG A 192 17.95 6.30 -5.03
CA ARG A 192 17.98 7.31 -3.96
C ARG A 192 18.22 8.74 -4.45
N GLN A 193 19.03 8.93 -5.49
CA GLN A 193 19.44 10.28 -5.91
C GLN A 193 18.29 11.11 -6.49
N ASN A 194 17.39 10.46 -7.23
CA ASN A 194 16.30 11.12 -7.97
C ASN A 194 14.92 10.54 -7.63
N ARG A 195 14.85 9.52 -6.77
CA ARG A 195 13.63 8.87 -6.28
C ARG A 195 12.77 8.36 -7.43
N THR A 196 13.41 7.73 -8.42
CA THR A 196 12.78 7.11 -9.59
C THR A 196 12.90 5.59 -9.54
N TRP A 197 11.85 4.89 -9.97
CA TRP A 197 11.84 3.44 -10.10
C TRP A 197 12.62 2.99 -11.34
N VAL A 198 13.57 2.07 -11.17
CA VAL A 198 14.35 1.48 -12.26
C VAL A 198 14.25 -0.04 -12.18
N GLU A 199 13.99 -0.66 -13.32
CA GLU A 199 13.92 -2.12 -13.43
C GLU A 199 15.28 -2.75 -13.16
N THR A 200 15.32 -3.85 -12.43
CA THR A 200 16.54 -4.53 -12.04
C THR A 200 16.36 -6.04 -12.01
N ASN A 201 17.45 -6.76 -12.29
CA ASN A 201 17.55 -8.21 -12.14
C ASN A 201 18.52 -8.60 -11.00
N GLU A 202 18.98 -7.62 -10.22
CA GLU A 202 20.03 -7.80 -9.21
C GLU A 202 19.47 -8.24 -7.84
N LEU A 203 18.16 -8.19 -7.66
CA LEU A 203 17.49 -8.48 -6.38
C LEU A 203 17.03 -9.94 -6.30
N GLU A 204 17.30 -10.57 -5.17
CA GLU A 204 16.78 -11.91 -4.86
C GLU A 204 15.33 -11.81 -4.39
N VAL A 205 14.38 -12.15 -5.26
CA VAL A 205 12.95 -12.13 -4.93
C VAL A 205 12.50 -13.49 -4.37
N PRO A 206 11.81 -13.53 -3.22
CA PRO A 206 11.23 -14.76 -2.68
C PRO A 206 9.96 -15.14 -3.45
N TRP A 207 10.10 -15.61 -4.69
CA TRP A 207 8.96 -15.88 -5.59
C TRP A 207 7.92 -16.86 -5.05
N GLU A 208 8.29 -17.73 -4.11
CA GLU A 208 7.39 -18.67 -3.44
C GLU A 208 6.34 -17.97 -2.57
N GLY A 209 6.64 -16.77 -2.05
CA GLY A 209 5.71 -15.96 -1.24
C GLY A 209 4.95 -14.90 -2.04
N ILE A 210 5.23 -14.78 -3.33
CA ILE A 210 4.66 -13.76 -4.21
C ILE A 210 3.54 -14.39 -5.04
N THR A 211 2.31 -13.99 -4.74
CA THR A 211 1.10 -14.50 -5.38
C THR A 211 0.44 -13.43 -6.25
N PHE A 212 -0.15 -13.86 -7.37
CA PHE A 212 -0.98 -13.00 -8.22
C PHE A 212 -2.44 -13.12 -7.80
N TYR A 213 -3.09 -11.99 -7.52
CA TYR A 213 -4.49 -11.96 -7.13
C TYR A 213 -5.35 -12.44 -8.31
N GLN A 214 -6.24 -13.41 -8.06
CA GLN A 214 -7.08 -14.01 -9.09
C GLN A 214 -8.46 -13.35 -9.07
N HIS A 215 -8.64 -12.28 -9.85
CA HIS A 215 -9.92 -11.58 -9.85
C HIS A 215 -11.03 -12.41 -10.56
N PRO A 216 -12.24 -12.57 -9.98
CA PRO A 216 -13.30 -13.40 -10.55
C PRO A 216 -13.79 -12.95 -11.94
N SER A 217 -13.69 -11.66 -12.29
CA SER A 217 -14.05 -11.20 -13.63
C SER A 217 -12.99 -11.49 -14.68
N ALA A 218 -11.72 -11.64 -14.28
CA ALA A 218 -10.64 -11.99 -15.21
C ALA A 218 -10.73 -13.45 -15.69
N ASN A 219 -11.41 -14.31 -14.94
CA ASN A 219 -11.50 -15.76 -15.21
C ASN A 219 -12.81 -16.21 -15.91
N ARG A 220 -13.69 -15.27 -16.30
CA ARG A 220 -14.95 -15.61 -16.98
C ARG A 220 -14.77 -15.74 -18.49
N ASN A 221 -14.32 -16.91 -18.91
CA ASN A 221 -14.56 -17.41 -20.26
C ASN A 221 -16.06 -17.70 -20.40
N HIS A 222 -16.82 -16.81 -21.04
CA HIS A 222 -18.20 -17.06 -21.45
C HIS A 222 -18.27 -17.45 -22.92
#